data_AF-A0A401P5L4-F1
#
_entry.id   AF-A0A401P5L4-F1
#
_cell.length_a   1.000
_cell.length_b   1.000
_cell.length_c   1.000
_cell.angle_alpha   90.00
_cell.angle_beta   90.00
_cell.angle_gamma   90.00
#
_symmetry.space_group_name_H-M   'P 1'
#
loop_
_entity.id
_entity.type
_entity.pdbx_description
1 polymer ?
#
loop_
_entity_poly.entity_id
_entity_poly.type
_entity_poly.pdbx_seq_one_letter_code
_entity_poly.pdbx_strand_id
1 'polypeptide(L)'
;MSTYSRLLSDIVHLLDQFDPQNNSTDHFISEIAEKYQAQGEAEQTFMVEVLSGCLYYRPLLDVVVNEFYLRDGRSFLRSEGNLYVVICYLATFRLKELGLKHFTKIIHSQSANKMHEFLRFLFDGLNLSTWIKDEWCQIYDIAYVNQMLIDPLLRWQPDINNLIDYLAHILANTISTKKESQPVTVPKEFNITKPKPQSIPMPEEIPLLQVQRKVPECSD
;
A
#
# COMPACT_ATOMS: atom_id res chain seq x y z
N MET A 1 0.32 -12.35 -14.45
CA MET A 1 -0.40 -11.25 -13.79
C MET A 1 -1.65 -10.95 -14.61
N SER A 2 -2.80 -10.73 -13.96
CA SER A 2 -4.02 -10.29 -14.65
C SER A 2 -3.78 -8.90 -15.28
N THR A 3 -4.36 -8.61 -16.45
CA THR A 3 -4.26 -7.28 -17.10
C THR A 3 -4.65 -6.15 -16.14
N TYR A 4 -5.71 -6.34 -15.35
CA TYR A 4 -6.13 -5.36 -14.34
C TYR A 4 -5.11 -5.14 -13.22
N SER A 5 -4.38 -6.19 -12.82
CA SER A 5 -3.33 -6.07 -11.80
C SER A 5 -2.19 -5.17 -12.29
N ARG A 6 -1.80 -5.30 -13.56
CA ARG A 6 -0.80 -4.43 -14.19
C ARG A 6 -1.31 -2.99 -14.25
N LEU A 7 -2.49 -2.77 -14.83
CA LEU A 7 -3.06 -1.43 -14.99
C LEU A 7 -3.21 -0.70 -13.64
N LEU A 8 -3.68 -1.38 -12.60
CA LEU A 8 -3.78 -0.77 -11.26
C LEU A 8 -2.41 -0.44 -10.68
N SER A 9 -1.43 -1.32 -10.86
CA SER A 9 -0.06 -1.06 -10.38
C SER A 9 0.53 0.16 -11.06
N ASP A 10 0.30 0.30 -12.37
CA ASP A 10 0.75 1.47 -13.15
C ASP A 10 0.05 2.74 -12.67
N ILE A 11 -1.27 2.73 -12.47
CA ILE A 11 -2.02 3.90 -11.97
C ILE A 11 -1.55 4.30 -10.56
N VAL A 12 -1.38 3.33 -9.66
CA VAL A 12 -0.90 3.58 -8.28
C VAL A 12 0.48 4.21 -8.31
N HIS A 13 1.39 3.66 -9.11
CA HIS A 13 2.74 4.22 -9.27
C HIS A 13 2.72 5.63 -9.85
N LEU A 14 1.85 5.92 -10.81
CA LEU A 14 1.69 7.29 -11.35
C LEU A 14 1.13 8.26 -10.30
N LEU A 15 0.19 7.82 -9.47
CA LEU A 15 -0.31 8.61 -8.34
C LEU A 15 0.76 8.84 -7.26
N ASP A 16 1.66 7.89 -7.04
CA ASP A 16 2.80 8.04 -6.10
C ASP A 16 3.82 9.08 -6.61
N GLN A 17 3.96 9.22 -7.93
CA GLN A 17 4.87 10.18 -8.55
C GLN A 17 4.30 11.59 -8.69
N PHE A 18 2.97 11.73 -8.61
CA PHE A 18 2.31 13.01 -8.79
C PHE A 18 2.55 13.93 -7.59
N ASP A 19 3.21 15.07 -7.84
CA ASP A 19 3.38 16.13 -6.87
C ASP A 19 2.54 17.36 -7.26
N PRO A 20 1.48 17.69 -6.49
CA PRO A 20 0.61 18.83 -6.80
C PRO A 20 1.30 20.20 -6.66
N GLN A 21 2.46 20.29 -6.00
CA GLN A 21 3.20 21.56 -5.89
C GLN A 21 4.03 21.86 -7.14
N ASN A 22 4.47 20.82 -7.84
CA ASN A 22 5.42 20.91 -8.94
C ASN A 22 4.79 20.61 -10.30
N ASN A 23 3.68 19.87 -10.34
CA ASN A 23 3.05 19.42 -11.58
C ASN A 23 1.62 19.97 -11.72
N SER A 24 1.32 20.54 -12.89
CA SER A 24 -0.06 20.75 -13.31
C SER A 24 -0.72 19.40 -13.61
N THR A 25 -1.92 19.18 -13.08
CA THR A 25 -2.72 17.97 -13.32
C THR A 25 -2.91 17.71 -14.82
N ASP A 26 -3.28 18.73 -15.59
CA ASP A 26 -3.54 18.59 -17.02
C ASP A 26 -2.27 18.21 -17.79
N HIS A 27 -1.15 18.87 -17.49
CA HIS A 27 0.13 18.57 -18.12
C HIS A 27 0.58 17.14 -17.80
N PHE A 28 0.47 16.73 -16.54
CA PHE A 28 0.83 15.38 -16.11
C PHE A 28 -0.02 14.32 -16.83
N ILE A 29 -1.34 14.52 -16.91
CA ILE A 29 -2.23 13.59 -17.61
C ILE A 29 -1.91 13.52 -19.11
N SER A 30 -1.65 14.65 -19.77
CA SER A 30 -1.28 14.69 -21.19
C SER A 30 0.02 13.91 -21.45
N GLU A 31 1.05 14.09 -20.63
CA GLU A 31 2.32 13.37 -20.76
C GLU A 31 2.12 11.85 -20.60
N ILE A 32 1.31 11.43 -19.63
CA ILE A 32 0.98 10.02 -19.44
C ILE A 32 0.16 9.48 -20.62
N ALA A 33 -0.78 10.24 -21.18
CA ALA A 33 -1.53 9.82 -22.35
C ALA A 33 -0.58 9.57 -23.53
N GLU A 34 0.38 10.46 -23.80
CA GLU A 34 1.37 10.27 -24.87
C GLU A 34 2.26 9.04 -24.62
N LYS A 35 2.76 8.86 -23.39
CA LYS A 35 3.65 7.75 -23.02
C LYS A 35 2.99 6.37 -23.21
N TYR A 36 1.69 6.27 -22.97
CA TYR A 36 0.96 5.00 -22.99
C TYR A 36 0.17 4.75 -24.28
N GLN A 37 0.31 5.60 -25.30
CA GLN A 37 -0.35 5.47 -26.60
C GLN A 37 -0.10 4.11 -27.28
N ALA A 38 1.02 3.44 -26.99
CA ALA A 38 1.39 2.16 -27.57
C ALA A 38 0.74 0.92 -26.89
N GLN A 39 0.09 1.07 -25.73
CA GLN A 39 -0.46 -0.08 -24.96
C GLN A 39 -1.89 -0.50 -25.37
N GLY A 40 -2.46 0.15 -26.40
CA GLY A 40 -3.80 -0.12 -26.91
C GLY A 40 -4.83 0.88 -26.41
N GLU A 41 -5.72 1.30 -27.32
CA GLU A 41 -6.64 2.42 -27.12
C GLU A 41 -7.53 2.27 -25.87
N ALA A 42 -8.06 1.06 -25.63
CA ALA A 42 -8.94 0.81 -24.48
C ALA A 42 -8.21 0.82 -23.13
N GLU A 43 -6.99 0.26 -23.06
CA GLU A 43 -6.18 0.24 -21.83
C GLU A 43 -5.69 1.65 -21.48
N GLN A 44 -5.22 2.38 -22.49
CA GLN A 44 -4.81 3.78 -22.36
C GLN A 44 -5.97 4.65 -21.87
N THR A 45 -7.15 4.52 -22.50
CA THR A 45 -8.35 5.29 -22.12
C THR A 45 -8.75 5.00 -20.68
N PHE A 46 -8.82 3.72 -20.30
CA PHE A 46 -9.12 3.33 -18.93
C PHE A 46 -8.13 3.94 -17.93
N MET A 47 -6.83 3.84 -18.21
CA MET A 47 -5.79 4.34 -17.33
C MET A 47 -5.86 5.87 -17.17
N VAL A 48 -5.98 6.60 -18.28
CA VAL A 48 -6.09 8.07 -18.28
C VAL A 48 -7.35 8.53 -17.56
N GLU A 49 -8.51 7.94 -17.82
CA GLU A 49 -9.76 8.31 -17.16
C GLU A 49 -9.74 8.01 -15.66
N VAL A 50 -9.16 6.88 -15.24
CA VAL A 50 -9.07 6.53 -13.83
C VAL A 50 -8.09 7.43 -13.11
N LEU A 51 -6.90 7.67 -13.69
CA LEU A 51 -5.91 8.57 -13.13
C LEU A 51 -6.47 9.99 -12.97
N SER A 52 -7.08 10.52 -14.04
CA SER A 52 -7.66 11.86 -14.05
C SER A 52 -8.75 12.00 -12.99
N GLY A 53 -9.63 11.00 -12.87
CA GLY A 53 -10.68 11.01 -11.86
C GLY A 53 -10.14 10.89 -10.43
N CYS A 54 -9.09 10.09 -10.20
CA CYS A 54 -8.45 10.00 -8.89
C CYS A 54 -7.80 11.33 -8.47
N LEU A 55 -7.20 12.06 -9.41
CA LEU A 55 -6.61 13.38 -9.16
C LEU A 55 -7.69 14.46 -8.94
N TYR A 56 -8.74 14.46 -9.76
CA TYR A 56 -9.82 15.44 -9.69
C TYR A 56 -10.66 15.30 -8.41
N TYR A 57 -11.07 14.08 -8.07
CA TYR A 57 -11.89 13.81 -6.87
C TYR A 57 -11.06 13.55 -5.62
N ARG A 58 -9.76 13.88 -5.64
CA ARG A 58 -8.83 13.55 -4.55
C ARG A 58 -9.31 13.97 -3.16
N PRO A 59 -9.81 15.21 -2.94
CA PRO A 59 -10.29 15.63 -1.61
C PRO A 59 -11.39 14.72 -1.06
N LEU A 60 -12.29 14.24 -1.93
CA LEU A 60 -13.40 13.38 -1.56
C LEU A 60 -12.94 11.95 -1.26
N LEU A 61 -12.01 11.43 -2.07
CA LEU A 61 -11.46 10.09 -1.92
C LEU A 61 -10.58 9.99 -0.66
N ASP A 62 -9.81 11.03 -0.38
CA ASP A 62 -8.93 11.09 0.79
C ASP A 62 -9.71 11.07 2.10
N VAL A 63 -10.93 11.63 2.16
CA VAL A 63 -11.83 11.50 3.33
C VAL A 63 -11.98 10.02 3.69
N VAL A 64 -12.45 9.20 2.75
CA VAL A 64 -12.71 7.77 2.98
C VAL A 64 -11.43 7.02 3.32
N VAL A 65 -10.36 7.24 2.56
CA VAL A 65 -9.11 6.50 2.72
C VAL A 65 -8.43 6.84 4.05
N ASN A 66 -8.42 8.12 4.45
CA ASN A 66 -7.84 8.54 5.72
C ASN A 66 -8.58 7.93 6.90
N GLU A 67 -9.92 7.92 6.87
CA GLU A 67 -10.72 7.35 7.95
C GLU A 67 -10.62 5.82 7.99
N PHE A 68 -10.54 5.17 6.83
CA PHE A 68 -10.24 3.74 6.76
C PHE A 68 -8.97 3.43 7.55
N TYR A 69 -7.87 4.15 7.34
CA TYR A 69 -6.64 3.94 8.09
C TYR A 69 -6.74 4.26 9.58
N LEU A 70 -7.64 5.17 9.99
CA LEU A 70 -7.86 5.50 11.40
C LEU A 70 -8.66 4.42 12.14
N ARG A 71 -9.59 3.75 11.46
CA ARG A 71 -10.47 2.73 12.05
C ARG A 71 -9.97 1.31 11.82
N ASP A 72 -10.10 0.82 10.60
CA ASP A 72 -9.96 -0.60 10.26
C ASP A 72 -8.61 -0.93 9.59
N GLY A 73 -8.00 0.06 8.93
CA GLY A 73 -6.82 -0.11 8.10
C GLY A 73 -5.48 0.06 8.82
N ARG A 74 -5.45 0.11 10.17
CA ARG A 74 -4.23 0.38 10.97
C ARG A 74 -3.10 -0.62 10.72
N SER A 75 -3.43 -1.84 10.31
CA SER A 75 -2.48 -2.91 10.01
C SER A 75 -1.94 -2.88 8.58
N PHE A 76 -2.51 -2.05 7.70
CA PHE A 76 -2.07 -1.91 6.31
C PHE A 76 -1.05 -0.77 6.16
N LEU A 77 -0.19 -0.91 5.15
CA LEU A 77 0.88 0.04 4.88
C LEU A 77 0.30 1.35 4.32
N ARG A 78 0.80 2.49 4.80
CA ARG A 78 0.42 3.82 4.28
C ARG A 78 0.85 4.03 2.83
N SER A 79 1.93 3.37 2.39
CA SER A 79 2.38 3.37 1.00
C SER A 79 1.37 2.73 0.04
N GLU A 80 0.35 2.04 0.56
CA GLU A 80 -0.72 1.45 -0.24
C GLU A 80 -1.95 2.36 -0.32
N GLY A 81 -1.88 3.59 0.20
CA GLY A 81 -2.99 4.53 0.24
C GLY A 81 -3.58 4.80 -1.14
N ASN A 82 -2.73 4.98 -2.15
CA ASN A 82 -3.16 5.22 -3.52
C ASN A 82 -3.91 4.02 -4.14
N LEU A 83 -3.65 2.78 -3.70
CA LEU A 83 -4.48 1.63 -4.11
C LEU A 83 -5.92 1.82 -3.63
N TYR A 84 -6.10 2.19 -2.36
CA TYR A 84 -7.44 2.42 -1.79
C TYR A 84 -8.14 3.63 -2.41
N VAL A 85 -7.40 4.69 -2.77
CA VAL A 85 -7.94 5.83 -3.54
C VAL A 85 -8.51 5.36 -4.88
N VAL A 86 -7.75 4.54 -5.63
CA VAL A 86 -8.20 4.03 -6.93
C VAL A 86 -9.43 3.13 -6.78
N ILE A 87 -9.44 2.22 -5.80
CA ILE A 87 -10.60 1.36 -5.56
C ILE A 87 -11.83 2.18 -5.13
N CYS A 88 -11.65 3.19 -4.28
CA CYS A 88 -12.73 4.09 -3.86
C CYS A 88 -13.31 4.86 -5.04
N TYR A 89 -12.45 5.38 -5.93
CA TYR A 89 -12.88 6.06 -7.15
C TYR A 89 -13.68 5.14 -8.06
N LEU A 90 -13.16 3.93 -8.31
CA LEU A 90 -13.84 2.94 -9.15
C LEU A 90 -15.20 2.56 -8.56
N ALA A 91 -15.29 2.34 -7.25
CA ALA A 91 -16.54 2.00 -6.57
C ALA A 91 -17.58 3.14 -6.63
N THR A 92 -17.13 4.38 -6.42
CA THR A 92 -18.03 5.55 -6.32
C THR A 92 -18.50 6.04 -7.69
N PHE A 93 -17.58 6.14 -8.67
CA PHE A 93 -17.86 6.81 -9.94
C PHE A 93 -17.97 5.85 -11.13
N ARG A 94 -17.19 4.76 -11.16
CA ARG A 94 -17.10 3.90 -12.35
C ARG A 94 -17.88 2.59 -12.23
N LEU A 95 -18.39 2.22 -11.05
CA LEU A 95 -19.00 0.91 -10.82
C LEU A 95 -20.19 0.64 -11.74
N LYS A 96 -21.02 1.65 -12.01
CA LYS A 96 -22.18 1.54 -12.92
C LYS A 96 -21.76 1.31 -14.38
N GLU A 97 -20.75 2.04 -14.86
CA GLU A 97 -20.27 1.95 -16.25
C GLU A 97 -19.44 0.69 -16.50
N LEU A 98 -18.54 0.40 -15.57
CA LEU A 98 -17.66 -0.76 -15.60
C LEU A 98 -18.46 -2.08 -15.43
N GLY A 99 -19.50 -2.01 -14.59
CA GLY A 99 -20.34 -3.12 -14.20
C GLY A 99 -19.67 -4.04 -13.18
N LEU A 100 -20.51 -4.72 -12.39
CA LEU A 100 -20.07 -5.60 -11.31
C LEU A 100 -19.06 -6.66 -11.77
N LYS A 101 -19.26 -7.27 -12.95
CA LYS A 101 -18.36 -8.32 -13.47
C LYS A 101 -16.91 -7.86 -13.62
N HIS A 102 -16.67 -6.67 -14.17
CA HIS A 102 -15.30 -6.16 -14.34
C HIS A 102 -14.75 -5.62 -13.03
N PHE A 103 -15.58 -4.98 -12.21
CA PHE A 103 -15.19 -4.58 -10.86
C PHE A 103 -14.73 -5.77 -10.02
N THR A 104 -15.48 -6.87 -9.99
CA THR A 104 -15.09 -8.11 -9.31
C THR A 104 -13.76 -8.67 -9.84
N LYS A 105 -13.50 -8.63 -11.15
CA LYS A 105 -12.20 -9.03 -11.73
C LYS A 105 -11.05 -8.14 -11.26
N ILE A 106 -11.28 -6.82 -11.15
CA ILE A 106 -10.33 -5.86 -10.58
C ILE A 106 -10.04 -6.23 -9.13
N ILE A 107 -11.07 -6.42 -8.30
CA ILE A 107 -10.94 -6.77 -6.89
C ILE A 107 -10.17 -8.10 -6.70
N HIS A 108 -10.49 -9.13 -7.48
CA HIS A 108 -9.77 -10.41 -7.43
C HIS A 108 -8.32 -10.35 -7.93
N SER A 109 -7.95 -9.30 -8.66
CA SER A 109 -6.56 -9.09 -9.08
C SER A 109 -5.66 -8.56 -7.96
N GLN A 110 -6.26 -8.13 -6.85
CA GLN A 110 -5.60 -7.57 -5.67
C GLN A 110 -5.65 -8.56 -4.49
N SER A 111 -4.95 -8.26 -3.39
CA SER A 111 -4.95 -9.15 -2.23
C SER A 111 -6.32 -9.21 -1.55
N ALA A 112 -6.85 -10.43 -1.40
CA ALA A 112 -8.19 -10.66 -0.83
C ALA A 112 -8.39 -10.02 0.55
N ASN A 113 -7.38 -10.05 1.43
CA ASN A 113 -7.44 -9.45 2.76
C ASN A 113 -7.68 -7.93 2.69
N LYS A 114 -6.86 -7.21 1.92
CA LYS A 114 -6.99 -5.76 1.77
C LYS A 114 -8.33 -5.35 1.18
N MET A 115 -8.77 -6.07 0.16
CA MET A 115 -10.04 -5.77 -0.51
C MET A 115 -11.23 -6.10 0.37
N HIS A 116 -11.19 -7.19 1.13
CA HIS A 116 -12.22 -7.53 2.11
C HIS A 116 -12.40 -6.41 3.13
N GLU A 117 -11.31 -6.01 3.81
CA GLU A 117 -11.38 -4.97 4.85
C GLU A 117 -11.83 -3.62 4.29
N PHE A 118 -11.27 -3.21 3.15
CA PHE A 118 -11.60 -1.91 2.57
C PHE A 118 -13.04 -1.84 2.04
N LEU A 119 -13.50 -2.86 1.32
CA LEU A 119 -14.87 -2.88 0.80
C LEU A 119 -15.89 -2.99 1.95
N ARG A 120 -15.59 -3.77 2.99
CA ARG A 120 -16.41 -3.85 4.21
C ARG A 120 -16.56 -2.49 4.88
N PHE A 121 -15.47 -1.72 4.97
CA PHE A 121 -15.49 -0.37 5.52
C PHE A 121 -16.30 0.61 4.65
N LEU A 122 -16.01 0.65 3.34
CA LEU A 122 -16.62 1.59 2.40
C LEU A 122 -18.12 1.34 2.22
N PHE A 123 -18.54 0.07 2.13
CA PHE A 123 -19.93 -0.32 1.93
C PHE A 123 -20.69 -0.59 3.23
N ASP A 124 -20.15 -0.20 4.39
CA ASP A 124 -20.93 -0.18 5.63
C ASP A 124 -22.02 0.91 5.51
N GLY A 125 -23.28 0.48 5.59
CA GLY A 125 -24.43 1.37 5.45
C GLY A 125 -24.46 2.46 6.53
N LEU A 126 -23.93 2.19 7.73
CA LEU A 126 -23.83 3.20 8.78
C LEU A 126 -22.77 4.24 8.40
N ASN A 127 -21.59 3.82 7.95
CA ASN A 127 -20.53 4.74 7.53
C ASN A 127 -20.99 5.62 6.35
N LEU A 128 -21.62 5.02 5.34
CA LEU A 128 -22.14 5.72 4.16
C LEU A 128 -23.23 6.74 4.52
N SER A 129 -24.18 6.38 5.38
CA SER A 129 -25.33 7.24 5.69
C SER A 129 -25.06 8.31 6.74
N THR A 130 -23.94 8.22 7.45
CA THR A 130 -23.56 9.16 8.51
C THR A 130 -22.28 9.90 8.10
N TRP A 131 -21.14 9.51 8.66
CA TRP A 131 -19.89 10.25 8.60
C TRP A 131 -19.37 10.47 7.16
N ILE A 132 -19.40 9.46 6.28
CA ILE A 132 -18.92 9.64 4.89
C ILE A 132 -19.75 10.71 4.18
N LYS A 133 -21.08 10.61 4.29
CA LYS A 133 -22.00 11.58 3.72
C LYS A 133 -21.77 12.97 4.30
N ASP A 134 -21.65 13.10 5.62
CA ASP A 134 -21.49 14.37 6.31
C ASP A 134 -20.20 15.08 5.84
N GLU A 135 -19.08 14.34 5.77
CA GLU A 135 -17.80 14.88 5.28
C GLU A 135 -17.86 15.24 3.79
N TRP A 136 -18.48 14.40 2.95
CA TRP A 136 -18.64 14.72 1.53
C TRP A 136 -19.53 15.94 1.29
N CYS A 137 -20.52 16.18 2.15
CA CYS A 137 -21.39 17.37 2.10
C CYS A 137 -20.66 18.67 2.50
N GLN A 138 -19.46 18.57 3.10
CA GLN A 138 -18.60 19.75 3.32
C GLN A 138 -17.87 20.17 2.02
N ILE A 139 -17.73 19.24 1.07
CA ILE A 139 -17.00 19.45 -0.19
C ILE A 139 -17.98 19.73 -1.35
N TYR A 140 -19.10 19.03 -1.38
CA TYR A 140 -20.11 19.11 -2.44
C TYR A 140 -21.51 19.41 -1.88
N ASP A 141 -22.41 19.88 -2.76
CA ASP A 141 -23.80 20.11 -2.39
C ASP A 141 -24.50 18.81 -1.93
N ILE A 142 -25.36 18.96 -0.92
CA ILE A 142 -26.07 17.85 -0.26
C ILE A 142 -26.92 17.05 -1.26
N ALA A 143 -27.57 17.69 -2.24
CA ALA A 143 -28.37 16.98 -3.22
C ALA A 143 -27.49 16.12 -4.14
N TYR A 144 -26.34 16.65 -4.54
CA TYR A 144 -25.35 15.90 -5.32
C TYR A 144 -24.81 14.70 -4.54
N VAL A 145 -24.37 14.90 -3.30
CA VAL A 145 -23.83 13.81 -2.46
C VAL A 145 -24.84 12.69 -2.28
N ASN A 146 -26.09 13.01 -1.95
CA ASN A 146 -27.12 11.98 -1.78
C ASN A 146 -27.41 11.25 -3.10
N GLN A 147 -27.79 11.99 -4.14
CA GLN A 147 -28.33 11.38 -5.36
C GLN A 147 -27.27 10.74 -6.25
N MET A 148 -26.07 11.33 -6.30
CA MET A 148 -25.02 10.92 -7.24
C MET A 148 -23.95 10.05 -6.61
N LEU A 149 -23.77 10.09 -5.28
CA LEU A 149 -22.70 9.34 -4.61
C LEU A 149 -23.25 8.28 -3.64
N ILE A 150 -24.05 8.69 -2.65
CA ILE A 150 -24.53 7.79 -1.59
C ILE A 150 -25.59 6.81 -2.09
N ASP A 151 -26.63 7.28 -2.77
CA ASP A 151 -27.71 6.42 -3.26
C ASP A 151 -27.20 5.33 -4.22
N PRO A 152 -26.29 5.61 -5.18
CA PRO A 152 -25.68 4.56 -5.99
C PRO A 152 -24.86 3.55 -5.19
N LEU A 153 -24.08 3.99 -4.21
CA LEU A 153 -23.28 3.09 -3.36
C LEU A 153 -24.18 2.16 -2.54
N LEU A 154 -25.23 2.70 -1.92
CA LEU A 154 -26.23 1.91 -1.18
C LEU A 154 -26.98 0.94 -2.10
N ARG A 155 -27.28 1.35 -3.34
CA ARG A 155 -27.93 0.47 -4.33
C ARG A 155 -27.07 -0.74 -4.69
N TRP A 156 -25.75 -0.57 -4.81
CA TRP A 156 -24.82 -1.65 -5.12
C TRP A 156 -24.42 -2.49 -3.89
N GLN A 157 -24.74 -2.02 -2.69
CA GLN A 157 -24.36 -2.67 -1.43
C GLN A 157 -24.71 -4.18 -1.37
N PRO A 158 -25.90 -4.67 -1.78
CA PRO A 158 -26.19 -6.10 -1.71
C PRO A 158 -25.27 -6.95 -2.59
N ASP A 159 -24.96 -6.46 -3.79
CA ASP A 159 -24.07 -7.14 -4.74
C ASP A 159 -22.61 -7.14 -4.25
N ILE A 160 -22.17 -6.02 -3.67
CA ILE A 160 -20.82 -5.90 -3.11
C ILE A 160 -20.68 -6.71 -1.82
N ASN A 161 -21.73 -6.82 -1.00
CA ASN A 161 -21.74 -7.70 0.17
C ASN A 161 -21.53 -9.16 -0.20
N ASN A 162 -22.16 -9.64 -1.29
CA ASN A 162 -21.88 -10.99 -1.80
C ASN A 162 -20.39 -11.18 -2.17
N LEU A 163 -19.75 -10.15 -2.73
CA LEU A 163 -18.32 -10.17 -3.02
C LEU A 163 -17.48 -10.16 -1.74
N ILE A 164 -17.85 -9.36 -0.74
CA ILE A 164 -17.19 -9.32 0.57
C ILE A 164 -17.27 -10.69 1.25
N ASP A 165 -18.44 -11.31 1.29
CA ASP A 165 -18.66 -12.65 1.86
C ASP A 165 -17.82 -13.72 1.16
N TYR A 166 -17.73 -13.63 -0.17
CA TYR A 166 -16.86 -14.51 -0.96
C TYR A 166 -15.38 -14.33 -0.59
N LEU A 167 -14.90 -13.10 -0.43
CA LEU A 167 -13.53 -12.82 0.02
C LEU A 167 -13.29 -13.35 1.43
N ALA A 168 -14.25 -13.17 2.35
CA ALA A 168 -14.18 -13.71 3.71
C ALA A 168 -14.04 -15.24 3.72
N HIS A 169 -14.81 -15.93 2.87
CA HIS A 169 -14.73 -17.38 2.72
C HIS A 169 -13.36 -17.85 2.18
N ILE A 170 -12.77 -17.14 1.22
CA ILE A 170 -11.39 -17.41 0.75
C ILE A 170 -10.38 -17.29 1.90
N LEU A 171 -10.50 -16.22 2.69
CA LEU A 171 -9.59 -15.96 3.81
C LEU A 171 -9.70 -17.04 4.89
N ALA A 172 -10.92 -17.45 5.25
CA ALA A 172 -11.16 -18.52 6.21
C ALA A 172 -10.54 -19.86 5.76
N ASN A 173 -10.71 -20.23 4.49
CA ASN A 173 -10.17 -21.48 3.96
C ASN A 173 -8.63 -21.46 3.85
N THR A 174 -8.04 -20.31 3.54
CA THR A 174 -6.58 -20.15 3.49
C THR A 174 -5.95 -20.30 4.90
N ILE A 175 -6.66 -19.89 5.95
CA ILE A 175 -6.21 -20.05 7.34
C ILE A 175 -6.31 -21.52 7.78
N SER A 176 -7.38 -22.22 7.39
CA SER A 176 -7.57 -23.64 7.71
C SER A 176 -6.51 -24.55 7.08
N THR A 177 -6.10 -24.30 5.83
CA THR A 177 -5.03 -25.09 5.17
C THR A 177 -3.64 -24.83 5.76
N LYS A 178 -3.37 -23.63 6.29
CA LYS A 178 -2.09 -23.32 6.98
C LYS A 178 -1.95 -24.01 8.34
N LYS A 179 -3.07 -24.32 9.02
CA LYS A 179 -3.06 -25.02 10.32
C LYS A 179 -2.64 -26.48 10.21
N GLU A 180 -2.73 -27.08 9.03
CA GLU A 180 -2.13 -28.38 8.74
C GLU A 180 -0.67 -28.19 8.31
N SER A 181 0.20 -27.72 9.20
CA SER A 181 1.63 -27.69 8.89
C SER A 181 2.53 -28.17 10.04
N GLN A 182 3.15 -29.31 9.70
CA GLN A 182 4.46 -29.81 10.11
C GLN A 182 4.64 -30.37 11.53
N PRO A 183 5.26 -31.57 11.66
CA PRO A 183 5.64 -32.10 12.96
C PRO A 183 6.59 -31.11 13.65
N VAL A 184 6.36 -30.90 14.95
CA VAL A 184 7.19 -30.05 15.83
C VAL A 184 8.66 -30.34 15.58
N THR A 185 9.43 -29.32 15.19
CA THR A 185 10.88 -29.43 15.05
C THR A 185 11.46 -29.62 16.44
N VAL A 186 11.96 -30.82 16.74
CA VAL A 186 12.62 -31.11 18.02
C VAL A 186 13.97 -30.39 18.01
N PRO A 187 14.26 -29.50 18.98
CA PRO A 187 15.55 -28.83 19.07
C PRO A 187 16.66 -29.88 19.24
N LYS A 188 17.58 -29.96 18.28
CA LYS A 188 18.78 -30.77 18.43
C LYS A 188 19.79 -29.97 19.24
N GLU A 189 20.20 -30.53 20.38
CA GLU A 189 21.23 -29.97 21.24
C GLU A 189 22.49 -29.67 20.40
N PHE A 190 23.01 -28.45 20.48
CA PHE A 190 24.28 -28.12 19.82
C PHE A 190 25.43 -28.67 20.66
N ASN A 191 26.41 -29.27 19.99
CA ASN A 191 27.64 -29.67 20.66
C ASN A 191 28.40 -28.41 21.07
N ILE A 192 28.42 -28.10 22.37
CA ILE A 192 29.26 -27.05 22.95
C ILE A 192 30.72 -27.40 22.65
N THR A 193 31.27 -26.81 21.59
CA THR A 193 32.69 -26.94 21.26
C THR A 193 33.44 -25.95 22.13
N LYS A 194 34.32 -26.46 22.99
CA LYS A 194 35.21 -25.60 23.80
C LYS A 194 36.05 -24.75 22.83
N PRO A 195 36.02 -23.41 22.94
CA PRO A 195 36.79 -22.55 22.05
C PRO A 195 38.27 -22.90 22.17
N LYS A 196 38.93 -23.11 21.02
CA LYS A 196 40.35 -23.40 20.96
C LYS A 196 41.11 -22.16 21.45
N PRO A 197 41.93 -22.24 22.51
CA PRO A 197 42.65 -21.08 23.04
C PRO A 197 43.55 -20.51 21.94
N GLN A 198 43.33 -19.24 21.59
CA GLN A 198 44.17 -18.52 20.65
C GLN A 198 45.45 -18.10 21.39
N SER A 199 46.61 -18.51 20.88
CA SER A 199 47.90 -18.04 21.38
C SER A 199 48.09 -16.58 20.99
N ILE A 200 48.17 -15.69 21.98
CA ILE A 200 48.54 -14.30 21.76
C ILE A 200 50.02 -14.26 21.37
N PRO A 201 50.42 -13.53 20.30
CA PRO A 201 51.83 -13.38 19.95
C PRO A 201 52.57 -12.65 21.06
N MET A 202 53.76 -13.15 21.39
CA MET A 202 54.61 -12.66 22.48
C MET A 202 55.02 -11.20 22.20
N PRO A 203 54.90 -10.27 23.18
CA PRO A 203 55.31 -8.88 22.97
C PRO A 203 56.80 -8.78 22.61
N GLU A 204 57.12 -7.95 21.63
CA GLU A 204 58.52 -7.65 21.29
C GLU A 204 59.19 -6.87 22.43
N GLU A 205 60.43 -7.25 22.75
CA GLU A 205 61.23 -6.58 23.76
C GLU A 205 61.66 -5.19 23.29
N ILE A 206 61.47 -4.19 24.16
CA ILE A 206 61.80 -2.80 23.87
C ILE A 206 63.33 -2.64 23.89
N PRO A 207 63.95 -2.01 22.87
CA PRO A 207 65.38 -1.76 22.87
C PRO A 207 65.80 -0.90 24.07
N LEU A 208 66.77 -1.38 24.85
CA LEU A 208 67.33 -0.63 25.96
C LEU A 208 68.13 0.56 25.44
N LEU A 209 67.69 1.77 25.80
CA LEU A 209 68.41 3.02 25.57
C LEU A 209 69.82 2.95 26.17
N GLN A 210 70.84 3.13 25.35
CA GLN A 210 72.21 3.28 25.84
C GLN A 210 72.34 4.57 26.66
N VAL A 211 72.81 4.43 27.90
CA VAL A 211 73.09 5.55 28.79
C VAL A 211 74.17 6.43 28.17
N GLN A 212 73.89 7.73 28.05
CA GLN A 212 74.82 8.73 27.52
C GLN A 212 76.10 8.77 28.37
N ARG A 213 77.26 8.91 27.71
CA ARG A 213 78.57 9.02 28.39
C ARG A 213 78.62 10.29 29.24
N LYS A 214 79.23 10.17 30.43
CA LYS A 214 79.42 11.29 31.38
C LYS A 214 80.16 12.44 30.72
N VAL A 215 79.65 13.65 30.96
CA VAL A 215 80.22 14.93 30.54
C VAL A 215 81.60 15.09 31.19
N PRO A 216 82.64 15.56 30.47
CA PRO A 216 83.96 15.78 31.05
C PRO A 216 83.97 16.90 32.09
N GLU A 217 84.68 16.68 33.19
CA GLU A 217 84.93 17.66 34.25
C GLU A 217 85.77 18.83 33.72
N CYS A 218 85.34 20.07 34.00
CA CYS A 218 86.19 21.25 33.86
C CYS A 218 87.23 21.27 34.98
N SER A 219 88.48 21.54 34.64
CA SER A 219 89.56 21.82 35.59
C SER A 219 89.74 23.34 35.72
N ASP A 220 89.71 23.80 36.98
CA ASP A 220 90.06 25.12 37.57
C ASP A 220 89.34 26.39 37.10
#